data_AF-A0A6L3XV66-F1
#
_entry.id   AF-A0A6L3XV66-F1
#
_cell.length_a   1.000
_cell.length_b   1.000
_cell.length_c   1.000
_cell.angle_alpha   90.00
_cell.angle_beta   90.00
_cell.angle_gamma   90.00
#
_symmetry.space_group_name_H-M   'P 1'
#
loop_
_entity.id
_entity.type
_entity.pdbx_description
1 polymer ?
#
loop_
_entity_poly.entity_id
_entity_poly.type
_entity_poly.pdbx_seq_one_letter_code
_entity_poly.pdbx_strand_id
1 'polypeptide(L)'
;KYGDKAQLLEAINALKSNQIAVLLDVVVNHKMGADEKEPVRVQRVDAQDRTQISDEIIECEAWTRYTFPVRAGQYSQFIWDYKCFSGIDHIENPNEDGIFKIVNDYTGEGWNDQVDDEMGNFDYLMGENIDFRNHAVTEEIKYWARWVMEQTHCDGFRLDAVKHIPAWFYKEWIEHVQEVAPQPLFIVAEYWSHEVDKLQHYINQVDGKTMLFDAPLQMKFHEASRQGRDYDMSQIFTGTLVEADPFHAVTLVANHDTQPLQALEAPVEAWFKPLAYALILLRENGVPSVFYPDLFGASYDDTGGDGETYHIDMPVIEQLHELILARQRFAHGVQTLFFDHPNCIAFSRSGTEEHPGCVVVLSNGDDGEKTICLGENYGNKTWRDFLGNREETGTTAAG
;
A
#
# COMPACT_ATOMS: atom_id res chain seq x y z
N LYS A 1 -18.90 1.20 10.48
CA LYS A 1 -18.58 0.52 9.20
C LYS A 1 -18.21 -0.95 9.43
N TYR A 2 -17.17 -1.25 10.23
CA TYR A 2 -16.62 -2.61 10.32
C TYR A 2 -17.04 -3.44 11.56
N GLY A 3 -17.58 -2.80 12.60
CA GLY A 3 -17.97 -3.47 13.86
C GLY A 3 -17.65 -2.61 15.08
N ASP A 4 -17.70 -3.21 16.27
CA ASP A 4 -17.28 -2.60 17.54
C ASP A 4 -15.86 -3.05 17.99
N LYS A 5 -15.35 -2.44 19.06
CA LYS A 5 -14.01 -2.73 19.61
C LYS A 5 -13.88 -4.19 20.09
N ALA A 6 -14.91 -4.75 20.72
CA ALA A 6 -14.83 -6.11 21.24
C ALA A 6 -14.75 -7.12 20.09
N GLN A 7 -15.53 -6.90 19.03
CA GLN A 7 -15.49 -7.70 17.80
C GLN A 7 -14.13 -7.63 17.11
N LEU A 8 -13.51 -6.43 17.05
CA LEU A 8 -12.15 -6.29 16.52
C LEU A 8 -11.15 -7.12 17.32
N LEU A 9 -11.16 -7.02 18.66
CA LEU A 9 -10.23 -7.76 19.50
C LEU A 9 -10.46 -9.28 19.43
N GLU A 10 -11.71 -9.73 19.30
CA GLU A 10 -12.03 -11.13 19.06
C GLU A 10 -11.46 -11.63 17.72
N ALA A 11 -11.61 -10.84 16.65
CA ALA A 11 -11.05 -11.16 15.34
C ALA A 11 -9.51 -11.25 15.37
N ILE A 12 -8.85 -10.29 16.02
CA ILE A 12 -7.39 -10.31 16.19
C ILE A 12 -6.96 -11.57 16.95
N ASN A 13 -7.61 -11.89 18.06
CA ASN A 13 -7.29 -13.08 18.85
C ASN A 13 -7.49 -14.38 18.06
N ALA A 14 -8.52 -14.45 17.22
CA ALA A 14 -8.77 -15.60 16.35
C ALA A 14 -7.66 -15.78 15.30
N LEU A 15 -7.21 -14.68 14.66
CA LEU A 15 -6.08 -14.69 13.71
C LEU A 15 -4.78 -15.14 14.39
N LYS A 16 -4.45 -14.54 15.53
CA LYS A 16 -3.23 -14.88 16.27
C LYS A 16 -3.22 -16.32 16.79
N SER A 17 -4.37 -16.86 17.20
CA SER A 17 -4.50 -18.28 17.59
C SER A 17 -4.21 -19.24 16.44
N ASN A 18 -4.31 -18.77 15.18
CA ASN A 18 -3.96 -19.48 13.97
C ASN A 18 -2.59 -19.05 13.41
N GLN A 19 -1.76 -18.38 14.20
CA GLN A 19 -0.42 -17.90 13.82
C GLN A 19 -0.45 -16.93 12.62
N ILE A 20 -1.53 -16.16 12.48
CA ILE A 20 -1.65 -15.11 11.48
C ILE A 20 -1.37 -13.77 12.16
N ALA A 21 -0.34 -13.08 11.69
CA ALA A 21 0.03 -11.75 12.14
C ALA A 21 -1.03 -10.72 11.71
N VAL A 22 -1.23 -9.68 12.54
CA VAL A 22 -2.17 -8.59 12.24
C VAL A 22 -1.44 -7.27 12.09
N LEU A 23 -1.62 -6.62 10.95
CA LEU A 23 -1.17 -5.24 10.71
C LEU A 23 -2.35 -4.29 10.88
N LEU A 24 -2.11 -3.14 11.53
CA LEU A 24 -3.11 -2.08 11.65
C LEU A 24 -2.82 -0.94 10.69
N ASP A 25 -3.87 -0.38 10.11
CA ASP A 25 -3.77 0.80 9.25
C ASP A 25 -3.58 2.07 10.09
N VAL A 26 -2.67 2.95 9.68
CA VAL A 26 -2.30 4.18 10.38
C VAL A 26 -2.57 5.37 9.46
N VAL A 27 -3.69 6.06 9.72
CA VAL A 27 -4.10 7.28 9.00
C VAL A 27 -3.87 8.48 9.91
N VAL A 28 -2.76 9.19 9.68
CA VAL A 28 -2.35 10.35 10.49
C VAL A 28 -1.97 11.57 9.65
N ASN A 29 -2.24 11.55 8.35
CA ASN A 29 -2.02 12.71 7.47
C ASN A 29 -2.97 13.87 7.81
N HIS A 30 -4.24 13.54 8.01
CA HIS A 30 -5.30 14.51 8.25
C HIS A 30 -6.27 14.02 9.32
N LYS A 31 -7.15 14.93 9.74
CA LYS A 31 -8.37 14.60 10.46
C LYS A 31 -9.57 15.09 9.64
N MET A 32 -10.73 14.51 9.92
CA MET A 32 -12.01 14.93 9.35
C MET A 32 -13.11 14.78 10.40
N GLY A 33 -14.11 15.66 10.32
CA GLY A 33 -15.31 15.62 11.17
C GLY A 33 -15.08 16.21 12.55
N ALA A 34 -14.48 17.41 12.63
CA ALA A 34 -14.32 18.14 13.88
C ALA A 34 -15.67 18.41 14.57
N ASP A 35 -15.63 18.53 15.91
CA ASP A 35 -16.82 18.73 16.74
C ASP A 35 -17.31 20.20 16.70
N GLU A 36 -16.39 21.15 16.57
CA GLU A 36 -16.67 22.58 16.67
C GLU A 36 -15.86 23.40 15.63
N LYS A 37 -16.42 24.55 15.23
CA LYS A 37 -15.71 25.59 14.49
C LYS A 37 -14.87 26.43 15.45
N GLU A 38 -13.72 26.91 14.98
CA GLU A 38 -12.90 27.91 15.67
C GLU A 38 -12.58 29.09 14.76
N PRO A 39 -12.41 30.30 15.31
CA PRO A 39 -11.88 31.43 14.56
C PRO A 39 -10.42 31.16 14.21
N VAL A 40 -10.09 31.20 12.93
CA VAL A 40 -8.76 30.96 12.40
C VAL A 40 -8.36 32.05 11.43
N ARG A 41 -7.05 32.12 11.18
CA ARG A 41 -6.47 32.97 10.14
C ARG A 41 -5.84 32.06 9.11
N VAL A 42 -6.11 32.30 7.84
CA VAL A 42 -5.57 31.47 6.75
C VAL A 42 -5.01 32.31 5.61
N GLN A 43 -4.21 31.67 4.76
CA GLN A 43 -3.73 32.20 3.49
C GLN A 43 -4.15 31.25 2.37
N ARG A 44 -4.66 31.79 1.26
CA ARG A 44 -4.95 30.98 0.05
C ARG A 44 -3.65 30.42 -0.53
N VAL A 45 -3.74 29.23 -1.08
CA VAL A 45 -2.62 28.53 -1.71
C VAL A 45 -3.02 28.05 -3.09
N ASP A 46 -2.10 28.15 -4.04
CA ASP A 46 -2.34 27.64 -5.40
C ASP A 46 -2.42 26.10 -5.39
N ALA A 47 -3.47 25.55 -5.98
CA ALA A 47 -3.72 24.12 -6.01
C ALA A 47 -2.80 23.33 -6.95
N GLN A 48 -2.07 24.00 -7.84
CA GLN A 48 -1.10 23.39 -8.76
C GLN A 48 0.36 23.65 -8.36
N ASP A 49 0.60 24.62 -7.49
CA ASP A 49 1.91 24.86 -6.88
C ASP A 49 1.74 25.39 -5.44
N ARG A 50 1.82 24.48 -4.47
CA ARG A 50 1.51 24.77 -3.07
C ARG A 50 2.59 25.61 -2.40
N THR A 51 3.71 25.86 -3.09
CA THR A 51 4.71 26.85 -2.66
C THR A 51 4.22 28.29 -2.88
N GLN A 52 3.22 28.50 -3.74
CA GLN A 52 2.61 29.81 -3.97
C GLN A 52 1.53 30.07 -2.92
N ILE A 53 1.93 30.72 -1.83
CA ILE A 53 1.06 31.11 -0.72
C ILE A 53 0.76 32.61 -0.83
N SER A 54 -0.51 32.99 -0.80
CA SER A 54 -0.93 34.39 -0.83
C SER A 54 -0.49 35.14 0.42
N ASP A 55 0.01 36.37 0.26
CA ASP A 55 0.30 37.27 1.39
C ASP A 55 -0.96 37.77 2.12
N GLU A 56 -2.14 37.60 1.51
CA GLU A 56 -3.41 38.00 2.11
C GLU A 56 -3.81 37.04 3.25
N ILE A 57 -4.01 37.60 4.44
CA ILE A 57 -4.57 36.88 5.59
C ILE A 57 -6.09 37.06 5.60
N ILE A 58 -6.80 35.93 5.65
CA ILE A 58 -8.25 35.87 5.79
C ILE A 58 -8.58 35.45 7.21
N GLU A 59 -9.34 36.28 7.92
CA GLU A 59 -10.00 35.88 9.16
C GLU A 59 -11.29 35.14 8.79
N CYS A 60 -11.44 33.92 9.29
CA CYS A 60 -12.56 33.04 9.00
C CYS A 60 -12.81 32.09 10.17
N GLU A 61 -13.76 31.18 10.00
CA GLU A 61 -14.01 30.05 10.89
C GLU A 61 -13.68 28.74 10.16
N ALA A 62 -13.19 27.75 10.88
CA ALA A 62 -12.89 26.43 10.33
C ALA A 62 -13.19 25.31 11.33
N TRP A 63 -13.59 24.14 10.82
CA TRP A 63 -13.85 22.93 11.59
C TRP A 63 -12.55 22.27 12.05
N THR A 64 -11.89 22.86 13.05
CA THR A 64 -10.55 22.41 13.49
C THR A 64 -10.52 21.92 14.94
N ARG A 65 -11.66 21.96 15.65
CA ARG A 65 -11.69 21.62 17.07
C ARG A 65 -12.27 20.24 17.34
N TYR A 66 -11.43 19.35 17.86
CA TYR A 66 -11.81 17.98 18.23
C TYR A 66 -11.81 17.83 19.74
N THR A 67 -13.00 17.76 20.34
CA THR A 67 -13.22 17.67 21.77
C THR A 67 -13.57 16.26 22.25
N PHE A 68 -14.00 15.38 21.34
CA PHE A 68 -14.35 13.99 21.62
C PHE A 68 -15.33 13.84 22.80
N PRO A 69 -16.49 14.52 22.80
CA PRO A 69 -17.30 14.75 24.00
C PRO A 69 -17.79 13.45 24.65
N VAL A 70 -18.06 12.40 23.85
CA VAL A 70 -18.52 11.10 24.36
C VAL A 70 -17.37 10.28 24.97
N ARG A 71 -16.16 10.36 24.40
CA ARG A 71 -14.97 9.70 24.96
C ARG A 71 -14.49 10.42 26.22
N ALA A 72 -14.79 11.71 26.36
CA ALA A 72 -14.65 12.49 27.60
C ALA A 72 -13.27 12.34 28.27
N GLY A 73 -12.19 12.38 27.49
CA GLY A 73 -10.83 12.26 27.99
C GLY A 73 -10.40 10.84 28.38
N GLN A 74 -11.23 9.82 28.15
CA GLN A 74 -10.82 8.43 28.32
C GLN A 74 -9.66 8.11 27.36
N TYR A 75 -8.61 7.51 27.90
CA TYR A 75 -7.32 7.17 27.26
C TYR A 75 -6.42 8.36 26.92
N SER A 76 -6.96 9.45 26.37
CA SER A 76 -6.21 10.67 26.08
C SER A 76 -7.09 11.89 26.31
N GLN A 77 -6.53 12.88 27.00
CA GLN A 77 -7.13 14.21 27.24
C GLN A 77 -6.74 15.24 26.18
N PHE A 78 -5.98 14.85 25.16
CA PHE A 78 -5.55 15.75 24.10
C PHE A 78 -6.75 16.25 23.28
N ILE A 79 -6.83 17.56 23.12
CA ILE A 79 -7.84 18.26 22.33
C ILE A 79 -7.11 18.84 21.13
N TRP A 80 -7.60 18.56 19.93
CA TRP A 80 -7.03 19.14 18.72
C TRP A 80 -7.72 20.48 18.47
N ASP A 81 -6.94 21.49 18.18
CA ASP A 81 -7.38 22.83 17.76
C ASP A 81 -6.61 23.24 16.50
N TYR A 82 -6.90 24.42 15.93
CA TYR A 82 -6.23 24.92 14.73
C TYR A 82 -4.68 24.97 14.80
N LYS A 83 -4.06 24.88 15.98
CA LYS A 83 -2.59 24.83 16.13
C LYS A 83 -2.00 23.45 15.87
N CYS A 84 -2.86 22.44 15.73
CA CYS A 84 -2.46 21.08 15.42
C CYS A 84 -2.40 20.82 13.90
N PHE A 85 -2.78 21.80 13.08
CA PHE A 85 -2.96 21.64 11.64
C PHE A 85 -2.20 22.70 10.85
N SER A 86 -1.70 22.30 9.67
CA SER A 86 -1.01 23.21 8.74
C SER A 86 -1.93 23.79 7.68
N GLY A 87 -3.02 23.09 7.33
CA GLY A 87 -3.96 23.55 6.30
C GLY A 87 -5.33 22.88 6.34
N ILE A 88 -6.25 23.44 5.56
CA ILE A 88 -7.66 23.03 5.39
C ILE A 88 -8.13 23.28 3.95
N ASP A 89 -9.23 22.64 3.54
CA ASP A 89 -9.83 22.79 2.20
C ASP A 89 -11.10 23.64 2.18
N HIS A 90 -11.65 23.96 3.35
CA HIS A 90 -12.89 24.70 3.46
C HIS A 90 -12.80 25.73 4.59
N ILE A 91 -13.23 26.95 4.29
CA ILE A 91 -13.40 28.02 5.27
C ILE A 91 -14.85 28.48 5.31
N GLU A 92 -15.23 29.00 6.47
CA GLU A 92 -16.55 29.55 6.77
C GLU A 92 -16.42 31.02 7.14
N ASN A 93 -17.34 31.86 6.69
CA ASN A 93 -17.30 33.31 6.91
C ASN A 93 -15.96 33.99 6.51
N PRO A 94 -15.61 34.05 5.21
CA PRO A 94 -16.43 33.71 4.04
C PRO A 94 -16.51 32.20 3.77
N ASN A 95 -17.58 31.75 3.12
CA ASN A 95 -17.75 30.34 2.74
C ASN A 95 -17.05 30.07 1.40
N GLU A 96 -15.95 29.33 1.41
CA GLU A 96 -15.09 29.11 0.24
C GLU A 96 -14.40 27.74 0.33
N ASP A 97 -14.42 27.00 -0.77
CA ASP A 97 -13.60 25.80 -0.98
C ASP A 97 -12.30 26.19 -1.69
N GLY A 98 -11.18 25.58 -1.29
CA GLY A 98 -9.86 25.89 -1.82
C GLY A 98 -8.77 25.09 -1.12
N ILE A 99 -7.53 25.56 -1.18
CA ILE A 99 -6.46 25.09 -0.29
C ILE A 99 -6.01 26.29 0.52
N PHE A 100 -6.07 26.14 1.84
CA PHE A 100 -5.76 27.21 2.77
C PHE A 100 -4.69 26.77 3.74
N LYS A 101 -3.60 27.52 3.83
CA LYS A 101 -2.61 27.36 4.89
C LYS A 101 -3.10 28.08 6.14
N ILE A 102 -3.19 27.37 7.25
CA ILE A 102 -3.50 27.97 8.55
C ILE A 102 -2.32 28.83 9.01
N VAL A 103 -2.58 29.98 9.61
CA VAL A 103 -1.58 30.88 10.22
C VAL A 103 -1.54 30.64 11.73
N ASN A 104 -0.56 29.86 12.18
CA ASN A 104 -0.31 29.57 13.59
C ASN A 104 1.20 29.64 13.92
N ASP A 105 1.59 29.22 15.12
CA ASP A 105 2.96 29.34 15.62
C ASP A 105 3.97 28.42 14.89
N TYR A 106 3.50 27.44 14.11
CA TYR A 106 4.30 26.40 13.44
C TYR A 106 4.36 26.57 11.92
N THR A 107 3.38 27.24 11.30
CA THR A 107 3.25 27.37 9.83
C THR A 107 3.90 28.62 9.23
N GLY A 108 4.74 29.31 10.00
CA GLY A 108 5.40 30.54 9.57
C GLY A 108 6.32 30.34 8.36
N GLU A 109 6.93 29.16 8.24
CA GLU A 109 7.82 28.79 7.12
C GLU A 109 7.07 28.11 5.96
N GLY A 110 5.73 28.04 6.01
CA GLY A 110 4.91 27.38 5.00
C GLY A 110 4.50 25.96 5.40
N TRP A 111 4.54 25.05 4.43
CA TRP A 111 4.23 23.62 4.60
C TRP A 111 5.38 22.85 5.24
N ASN A 112 5.15 21.61 5.64
CA ASN A 112 6.24 20.74 6.06
C ASN A 112 7.19 20.44 4.88
N ASP A 113 8.46 20.16 5.17
CA ASP A 113 9.43 19.66 4.21
C ASP A 113 9.52 18.12 4.23
N GLN A 114 10.37 17.55 3.37
CA GLN A 114 10.55 16.09 3.24
C GLN A 114 9.25 15.31 2.96
N VAL A 115 8.35 15.96 2.24
CA VAL A 115 7.19 15.38 1.56
C VAL A 115 7.48 15.30 0.06
N ASP A 116 6.59 14.68 -0.72
CA ASP A 116 6.71 14.66 -2.17
C ASP A 116 6.62 16.09 -2.78
N ASP A 117 7.29 16.28 -3.91
CA ASP A 117 7.43 17.57 -4.61
C ASP A 117 6.38 17.78 -5.72
N GLU A 118 5.45 16.85 -5.92
CA GLU A 118 4.27 17.03 -6.75
C GLU A 118 3.52 18.29 -6.33
N MET A 119 3.13 19.09 -7.33
CA MET A 119 2.51 20.41 -7.12
C MET A 119 3.36 21.32 -6.21
N GLY A 120 4.69 21.24 -6.32
CA GLY A 120 5.67 22.05 -5.59
C GLY A 120 5.95 21.57 -4.15
N ASN A 121 4.89 21.22 -3.41
CA ASN A 121 4.97 20.62 -2.08
C ASN A 121 3.65 19.86 -1.83
N PHE A 122 3.73 18.57 -1.52
CA PHE A 122 2.54 17.73 -1.37
C PHE A 122 2.18 17.38 0.09
N ASP A 123 2.53 18.23 1.07
CA ASP A 123 2.07 18.10 2.47
C ASP A 123 0.54 18.07 2.53
N TYR A 124 -0.11 19.08 1.94
CA TYR A 124 -1.57 19.17 1.96
C TYR A 124 -2.23 18.16 0.99
N LEU A 125 -3.06 17.26 1.54
CA LEU A 125 -3.90 16.34 0.76
C LEU A 125 -5.40 16.69 0.84
N MET A 126 -5.99 16.64 2.05
CA MET A 126 -7.43 16.82 2.28
C MET A 126 -7.75 17.04 3.76
N GLY A 127 -8.92 17.61 4.06
CA GLY A 127 -9.41 17.80 5.43
C GLY A 127 -8.53 18.70 6.27
N GLU A 128 -8.48 18.47 7.58
CA GLU A 128 -7.56 19.21 8.45
C GLU A 128 -6.19 18.54 8.46
N ASN A 129 -5.25 19.09 7.69
CA ASN A 129 -3.90 18.55 7.48
C ASN A 129 -3.05 18.71 8.74
N ILE A 130 -2.55 17.61 9.30
CA ILE A 130 -1.85 17.62 10.59
C ILE A 130 -0.48 18.30 10.46
N ASP A 131 -0.13 19.17 11.42
CA ASP A 131 1.19 19.80 11.47
C ASP A 131 2.15 19.04 12.38
N PHE A 132 3.09 18.32 11.77
CA PHE A 132 4.09 17.53 12.48
C PHE A 132 5.18 18.38 13.15
N ARG A 133 5.32 19.67 12.82
CA ARG A 133 6.26 20.56 13.53
C ARG A 133 5.81 20.87 14.95
N ASN A 134 4.53 20.70 15.26
CA ASN A 134 4.02 20.83 16.61
C ASN A 134 4.40 19.60 17.44
N HIS A 135 5.36 19.75 18.36
CA HIS A 135 5.83 18.65 19.20
C HIS A 135 4.73 17.99 20.04
N ALA A 136 3.71 18.75 20.46
CA ALA A 136 2.59 18.17 21.20
C ALA A 136 1.77 17.19 20.34
N VAL A 137 1.66 17.46 19.03
CA VAL A 137 1.00 16.59 18.06
C VAL A 137 1.80 15.32 17.83
N THR A 138 3.10 15.42 17.58
CA THR A 138 3.93 14.24 17.31
C THR A 138 4.03 13.32 18.52
N GLU A 139 4.11 13.87 19.74
CA GLU A 139 4.09 13.07 20.97
C GLU A 139 2.71 12.44 21.24
N GLU A 140 1.60 13.12 20.91
CA GLU A 140 0.26 12.52 21.00
C GLU A 140 0.10 11.36 20.02
N ILE A 141 0.62 11.47 18.79
CA ILE A 141 0.57 10.38 17.80
C ILE A 141 1.45 9.19 18.25
N LYS A 142 2.64 9.45 18.81
CA LYS A 142 3.49 8.41 19.43
C LYS A 142 2.78 7.76 20.63
N TYR A 143 2.10 8.54 21.47
CA TYR A 143 1.28 8.03 22.57
C TYR A 143 0.13 7.14 22.09
N TRP A 144 -0.60 7.59 21.07
CA TRP A 144 -1.67 6.81 20.45
C TRP A 144 -1.16 5.48 19.90
N ALA A 145 0.01 5.46 19.26
CA ALA A 145 0.60 4.23 18.72
C ALA A 145 0.87 3.20 19.84
N ARG A 146 1.50 3.63 20.95
CA ARG A 146 1.72 2.76 22.13
C ARG A 146 0.40 2.23 22.67
N TRP A 147 -0.61 3.09 22.79
CA TRP A 147 -1.92 2.70 23.28
C TRP A 147 -2.57 1.66 22.35
N VAL A 148 -2.57 1.87 21.03
CA VAL A 148 -3.11 0.90 20.07
C VAL A 148 -2.40 -0.44 20.16
N MET A 149 -1.06 -0.44 20.25
CA MET A 149 -0.28 -1.67 20.42
C MET A 149 -0.63 -2.41 21.71
N GLU A 150 -0.82 -1.69 22.82
CA GLU A 150 -1.25 -2.28 24.09
C GLU A 150 -2.66 -2.87 24.00
N GLN A 151 -3.59 -2.19 23.32
CA GLN A 151 -4.97 -2.65 23.21
C GLN A 151 -5.14 -3.84 22.28
N THR A 152 -4.38 -3.89 21.20
CA THR A 152 -4.61 -4.83 20.09
C THR A 152 -3.57 -5.92 20.01
N HIS A 153 -2.37 -5.69 20.57
CA HIS A 153 -1.20 -6.53 20.36
C HIS A 153 -0.96 -6.82 18.87
N CYS A 154 -1.13 -5.82 18.00
CA CYS A 154 -0.82 -5.95 16.59
C CYS A 154 0.65 -6.30 16.36
N ASP A 155 0.94 -6.93 15.23
CA ASP A 155 2.26 -7.41 14.85
C ASP A 155 2.95 -6.49 13.83
N GLY A 156 2.30 -5.37 13.50
CA GLY A 156 2.84 -4.36 12.62
C GLY A 156 1.83 -3.34 12.12
N PHE A 157 2.23 -2.55 11.12
CA PHE A 157 1.46 -1.42 10.61
C PHE A 157 1.50 -1.31 9.08
N ARG A 158 0.38 -0.84 8.51
CA ARG A 158 0.33 -0.24 7.17
C ARG A 158 0.22 1.27 7.37
N LEU A 159 1.15 2.04 6.80
CA LEU A 159 1.18 3.50 6.91
C LEU A 159 0.51 4.10 5.68
N ASP A 160 -0.51 4.92 5.90
CA ASP A 160 -1.30 5.58 4.85
C ASP A 160 -0.64 6.88 4.38
N ALA A 161 -0.78 7.17 3.08
CA ALA A 161 -0.53 8.47 2.47
C ALA A 161 0.87 9.05 2.80
N VAL A 162 1.91 8.20 2.85
CA VAL A 162 3.18 8.63 3.47
C VAL A 162 3.97 9.64 2.66
N LYS A 163 3.63 9.82 1.38
CA LYS A 163 4.20 10.86 0.53
C LYS A 163 3.78 12.28 0.95
N HIS A 164 2.72 12.39 1.76
CA HIS A 164 2.15 13.63 2.26
C HIS A 164 2.61 13.97 3.69
N ILE A 165 3.33 13.06 4.35
CA ILE A 165 3.78 13.22 5.73
C ILE A 165 5.31 13.30 5.73
N PRO A 166 5.92 14.19 6.53
CA PRO A 166 7.37 14.37 6.51
C PRO A 166 8.10 13.07 6.83
N ALA A 167 9.04 12.68 5.96
CA ALA A 167 9.80 11.44 6.12
C ALA A 167 10.52 11.35 7.48
N TRP A 168 11.01 12.48 8.00
CA TRP A 168 11.64 12.54 9.32
C TRP A 168 10.68 12.13 10.45
N PHE A 169 9.39 12.47 10.35
CA PHE A 169 8.41 12.10 11.37
C PHE A 169 8.20 10.58 11.36
N TYR A 170 8.01 9.98 10.18
CA TYR A 170 7.82 8.54 10.09
C TYR A 170 9.07 7.78 10.50
N LYS A 171 10.26 8.29 10.19
CA LYS A 171 11.52 7.73 10.72
C LYS A 171 11.49 7.64 12.24
N GLU A 172 11.22 8.75 12.93
CA GLU A 172 11.16 8.79 14.38
C GLU A 172 10.01 7.95 14.95
N TRP A 173 8.85 7.97 14.29
CA TRP A 173 7.68 7.21 14.72
C TRP A 173 7.94 5.70 14.61
N ILE A 174 8.53 5.25 13.50
CA ILE A 174 8.93 3.87 13.28
C ILE A 174 9.95 3.44 14.33
N GLU A 175 11.00 4.24 14.56
CA GLU A 175 12.01 3.99 15.60
C GLU A 175 11.35 3.84 16.97
N HIS A 176 10.40 4.72 17.28
CA HIS A 176 9.67 4.70 18.54
C HIS A 176 8.83 3.43 18.72
N VAL A 177 8.01 3.05 17.73
CA VAL A 177 7.17 1.85 17.85
C VAL A 177 8.01 0.57 17.88
N GLN A 178 9.13 0.52 17.16
CA GLN A 178 10.06 -0.61 17.22
C GLN A 178 10.76 -0.71 18.58
N GLU A 179 11.17 0.41 19.18
CA GLU A 179 11.82 0.44 20.50
C GLU A 179 10.91 -0.10 21.61
N VAL A 180 9.63 0.27 21.59
CA VAL A 180 8.67 -0.11 22.63
C VAL A 180 7.97 -1.45 22.37
N ALA A 181 8.06 -1.99 21.15
CA ALA A 181 7.43 -3.26 20.81
C ALA A 181 8.13 -4.45 21.49
N PRO A 182 7.38 -5.46 21.97
CA PRO A 182 7.97 -6.66 22.56
C PRO A 182 8.66 -7.56 21.52
N GLN A 183 8.31 -7.40 20.24
CA GLN A 183 8.84 -8.12 19.08
C GLN A 183 8.96 -7.15 17.90
N PRO A 184 9.89 -7.38 16.95
CA PRO A 184 10.00 -6.56 15.76
C PRO A 184 8.67 -6.48 15.00
N LEU A 185 8.24 -5.26 14.68
CA LEU A 185 7.02 -5.00 13.92
C LEU A 185 7.30 -5.04 12.43
N PHE A 186 6.39 -5.64 11.66
CA PHE A 186 6.39 -5.52 10.20
C PHE A 186 5.73 -4.20 9.79
N ILE A 187 6.42 -3.36 9.02
CA ILE A 187 5.90 -2.05 8.61
C ILE A 187 6.01 -1.91 7.09
N VAL A 188 4.87 -1.61 6.48
CA VAL A 188 4.77 -1.25 5.06
C VAL A 188 4.11 0.11 4.93
N ALA A 189 4.61 0.94 4.04
CA ALA A 189 4.08 2.28 3.81
C ALA A 189 3.57 2.45 2.38
N GLU A 190 2.49 3.21 2.25
CA GLU A 190 1.88 3.55 0.98
C GLU A 190 2.44 4.88 0.49
N TYR A 191 3.59 4.81 -0.18
CA TYR A 191 4.12 5.89 -0.99
C TYR A 191 3.70 5.62 -2.44
N TRP A 192 2.57 6.18 -2.87
CA TRP A 192 2.04 5.89 -4.21
C TRP A 192 2.69 6.78 -5.27
N SER A 193 3.72 6.23 -5.92
CA SER A 193 4.38 6.80 -7.10
C SER A 193 4.82 5.69 -8.05
N HIS A 194 4.76 5.94 -9.35
CA HIS A 194 5.26 5.02 -10.39
C HIS A 194 6.75 5.25 -10.72
N GLU A 195 7.42 6.18 -10.02
CA GLU A 195 8.83 6.49 -10.18
C GLU A 195 9.66 5.78 -9.10
N VAL A 196 10.43 4.76 -9.50
CA VAL A 196 11.26 3.98 -8.56
C VAL A 196 12.25 4.85 -7.78
N ASP A 197 12.81 5.88 -8.42
CA ASP A 197 13.76 6.79 -7.78
C ASP A 197 13.14 7.52 -6.57
N LYS A 198 11.85 7.92 -6.66
CA LYS A 198 11.12 8.53 -5.54
C LYS A 198 10.93 7.54 -4.39
N LEU A 199 10.57 6.29 -4.71
CA LEU A 199 10.41 5.23 -3.70
C LEU A 199 11.74 4.94 -2.99
N GLN A 200 12.84 4.81 -3.73
CA GLN A 200 14.18 4.61 -3.15
C GLN A 200 14.64 5.83 -2.35
N HIS A 201 14.32 7.05 -2.80
CA HIS A 201 14.61 8.25 -2.05
C HIS A 201 13.92 8.23 -0.68
N TYR A 202 12.62 7.93 -0.64
CA TYR A 202 11.88 7.82 0.61
C TYR A 202 12.43 6.73 1.54
N ILE A 203 12.71 5.53 1.00
CA ILE A 203 13.37 4.45 1.76
C ILE A 203 14.68 4.94 2.40
N ASN A 204 15.49 5.70 1.66
CA ASN A 204 16.72 6.27 2.19
C ASN A 204 16.48 7.34 3.27
N GLN A 205 15.47 8.20 3.12
CA GLN A 205 15.12 9.22 4.12
C GLN A 205 14.74 8.61 5.48
N VAL A 206 14.12 7.43 5.49
CA VAL A 206 13.74 6.70 6.70
C VAL A 206 14.77 5.65 7.14
N ASP A 207 15.96 5.64 6.53
CA ASP A 207 17.05 4.66 6.71
C ASP A 207 16.62 3.19 6.51
N GLY A 208 15.76 2.88 5.55
CA GLY A 208 15.34 1.51 5.24
C GLY A 208 14.45 0.87 6.32
N LYS A 209 13.85 1.65 7.22
CA LYS A 209 13.07 1.13 8.36
C LYS A 209 11.65 0.67 8.02
N THR A 210 11.21 0.82 6.76
CA THR A 210 9.92 0.37 6.26
C THR A 210 10.06 -0.25 4.88
N MET A 211 9.13 -1.14 4.54
CA MET A 211 8.88 -1.55 3.17
C MET A 211 7.90 -0.58 2.50
N LEU A 212 7.83 -0.58 1.17
CA LEU A 212 6.84 0.16 0.38
C LEU A 212 6.04 -0.78 -0.51
N PHE A 213 4.80 -0.39 -0.83
CA PHE A 213 4.05 -1.06 -1.90
C PHE A 213 4.67 -0.78 -3.27
N ASP A 214 4.81 -1.82 -4.10
CA ASP A 214 5.36 -1.72 -5.45
C ASP A 214 4.30 -1.24 -6.46
N ALA A 215 3.94 0.05 -6.36
CA ALA A 215 3.03 0.71 -7.28
C ALA A 215 3.51 0.68 -8.76
N PRO A 216 4.83 0.76 -9.07
CA PRO A 216 5.31 0.53 -10.44
C PRO A 216 4.94 -0.86 -10.97
N LEU A 217 5.14 -1.92 -10.19
CA LEU A 217 4.78 -3.27 -10.63
C LEU A 217 3.26 -3.44 -10.80
N GLN A 218 2.45 -2.85 -9.93
CA GLN A 218 0.99 -2.85 -10.08
C GLN A 218 0.58 -2.22 -11.42
N MET A 219 1.16 -1.07 -11.77
CA MET A 219 0.91 -0.41 -13.05
C MET A 219 1.36 -1.27 -14.24
N LYS A 220 2.50 -1.97 -14.14
CA LYS A 220 2.96 -2.93 -15.17
C LYS A 220 1.95 -4.05 -15.40
N PHE A 221 1.32 -4.57 -14.34
CA PHE A 221 0.26 -5.56 -14.48
C PHE A 221 -1.00 -4.98 -15.14
N HIS A 222 -1.38 -3.76 -14.78
CA HIS A 222 -2.50 -3.07 -15.43
C HIS A 222 -2.25 -2.91 -16.94
N GLU A 223 -1.09 -2.39 -17.33
CA GLU A 223 -0.66 -2.21 -18.72
C GLU A 223 -0.62 -3.53 -19.49
N ALA A 224 0.02 -4.56 -18.92
CA ALA A 224 0.14 -5.88 -19.54
C ALA A 224 -1.23 -6.53 -19.78
N SER A 225 -2.16 -6.37 -18.83
CA SER A 225 -3.51 -6.90 -18.97
C SER A 225 -4.31 -6.22 -20.09
N ARG A 226 -4.09 -4.92 -20.34
CA ARG A 226 -4.77 -4.16 -21.40
C ARG A 226 -4.15 -4.37 -22.79
N GLN A 227 -2.83 -4.50 -22.85
CA GLN A 227 -2.10 -4.69 -24.11
C GLN A 227 -2.12 -6.15 -24.58
N GLY A 228 -2.39 -7.10 -23.68
CA GLY A 228 -2.42 -8.52 -24.01
C GLY A 228 -1.11 -8.97 -24.65
N ARG A 229 -1.20 -9.66 -25.80
CA ARG A 229 -0.04 -10.21 -26.52
C ARG A 229 0.98 -9.17 -26.99
N ASP A 230 0.63 -7.89 -27.04
CA ASP A 230 1.54 -6.84 -27.51
C ASP A 230 2.46 -6.32 -26.39
N TYR A 231 2.18 -6.66 -25.13
CA TYR A 231 3.07 -6.37 -24.01
C TYR A 231 4.26 -7.34 -23.96
N ASP A 232 5.47 -6.82 -23.82
CA ASP A 232 6.68 -7.62 -23.66
C ASP A 232 6.86 -8.09 -22.20
N MET A 233 6.46 -9.32 -21.93
CA MET A 233 6.56 -9.99 -20.62
C MET A 233 8.01 -10.16 -20.14
N SER A 234 9.02 -10.10 -21.03
CA SER A 234 10.42 -10.15 -20.58
C SER A 234 10.80 -8.93 -19.74
N GLN A 235 10.07 -7.82 -19.91
CA GLN A 235 10.28 -6.53 -19.24
C GLN A 235 9.30 -6.30 -18.07
N ILE A 236 8.52 -7.31 -17.64
CA ILE A 236 7.44 -7.12 -16.66
C ILE A 236 7.92 -6.58 -15.29
N PHE A 237 9.17 -6.83 -14.91
CA PHE A 237 9.78 -6.29 -13.68
C PHE A 237 10.70 -5.09 -13.91
N THR A 238 10.93 -4.70 -15.17
CA THR A 238 11.87 -3.62 -15.46
C THR A 238 11.34 -2.29 -14.93
N GLY A 239 12.14 -1.63 -14.11
CA GLY A 239 11.75 -0.37 -13.46
C GLY A 239 10.68 -0.58 -12.38
N THR A 240 10.75 -1.68 -11.64
CA THR A 240 9.88 -1.94 -10.47
C THR A 240 10.67 -1.88 -9.17
N LEU A 241 9.98 -1.62 -8.05
CA LEU A 241 10.66 -1.56 -6.76
C LEU A 241 11.24 -2.92 -6.38
N VAL A 242 10.54 -4.02 -6.64
CA VAL A 242 11.02 -5.37 -6.33
C VAL A 242 12.25 -5.78 -7.16
N GLU A 243 12.46 -5.18 -8.33
CA GLU A 243 13.69 -5.35 -9.10
C GLU A 243 14.86 -4.57 -8.50
N ALA A 244 14.61 -3.32 -8.10
CA ALA A 244 15.64 -2.42 -7.59
C ALA A 244 16.03 -2.69 -6.13
N ASP A 245 15.06 -3.03 -5.28
CA ASP A 245 15.21 -3.28 -3.85
C ASP A 245 14.20 -4.34 -3.35
N PRO A 246 14.50 -5.64 -3.55
CA PRO A 246 13.58 -6.72 -3.19
C PRO A 246 13.34 -6.87 -1.67
N PHE A 247 14.18 -6.27 -0.82
CA PHE A 247 14.06 -6.35 0.64
C PHE A 247 13.10 -5.32 1.22
N HIS A 248 12.79 -4.27 0.45
CA HIS A 248 11.86 -3.20 0.86
C HIS A 248 10.60 -3.15 -0.01
N ALA A 249 10.30 -4.20 -0.78
CA ALA A 249 9.15 -4.26 -1.68
C ALA A 249 8.02 -5.17 -1.19
N VAL A 250 6.83 -4.61 -1.03
CA VAL A 250 5.56 -5.36 -0.92
C VAL A 250 4.87 -5.34 -2.28
N THR A 251 4.81 -6.50 -2.94
CA THR A 251 4.26 -6.62 -4.29
C THR A 251 2.75 -6.87 -4.24
N LEU A 252 2.01 -6.29 -5.17
CA LEU A 252 0.54 -6.36 -5.20
C LEU A 252 0.02 -6.39 -6.65
N VAL A 253 -1.17 -6.98 -6.83
CA VAL A 253 -1.90 -6.96 -8.12
C VAL A 253 -2.98 -5.87 -8.12
N ALA A 254 -3.63 -5.65 -6.98
CA ALA A 254 -4.67 -4.65 -6.79
C ALA A 254 -4.76 -4.26 -5.32
N ASN A 255 -5.34 -3.10 -5.06
CA ASN A 255 -5.79 -2.65 -3.75
C ASN A 255 -7.13 -1.87 -3.88
N HIS A 256 -7.56 -1.31 -2.76
CA HIS A 256 -8.80 -0.55 -2.67
C HIS A 256 -8.81 0.78 -3.44
N ASP A 257 -7.65 1.32 -3.83
CA ASP A 257 -7.57 2.55 -4.63
C ASP A 257 -7.49 2.28 -6.14
N THR A 258 -6.99 1.11 -6.53
CA THR A 258 -6.82 0.71 -7.95
C THR A 258 -8.02 -0.03 -8.53
N GLN A 259 -8.97 -0.45 -7.69
CA GLN A 259 -10.21 -1.09 -8.16
C GLN A 259 -11.08 -0.10 -8.94
N PRO A 260 -12.06 -0.56 -9.74
CA PRO A 260 -12.85 0.32 -10.59
C PRO A 260 -13.52 1.48 -9.84
N LEU A 261 -13.54 2.65 -10.46
CA LEU A 261 -14.14 3.89 -9.95
C LEU A 261 -13.58 4.40 -8.61
N GLN A 262 -12.31 4.13 -8.31
CA GLN A 262 -11.62 4.66 -7.12
C GLN A 262 -10.52 5.67 -7.50
N ALA A 263 -9.93 6.32 -6.50
CA ALA A 263 -9.05 7.48 -6.70
C ALA A 263 -7.82 7.21 -7.59
N LEU A 264 -7.30 5.98 -7.58
CA LEU A 264 -6.12 5.56 -8.33
C LEU A 264 -6.46 4.44 -9.33
N GLU A 265 -7.68 4.50 -9.90
CA GLU A 265 -8.24 3.48 -10.78
C GLU A 265 -7.22 2.98 -11.83
N ALA A 266 -6.79 1.73 -11.67
CA ALA A 266 -5.87 1.03 -12.56
C ALA A 266 -6.11 -0.49 -12.46
N PRO A 267 -7.34 -0.98 -12.73
CA PRO A 267 -7.69 -2.37 -12.50
C PRO A 267 -6.93 -3.30 -13.46
N VAL A 268 -6.32 -4.37 -12.93
CA VAL A 268 -5.78 -5.46 -13.75
C VAL A 268 -6.95 -6.28 -14.30
N GLU A 269 -6.97 -6.56 -15.61
CA GLU A 269 -8.07 -7.34 -16.19
C GLU A 269 -8.10 -8.77 -15.65
N ALA A 270 -9.31 -9.31 -15.44
CA ALA A 270 -9.53 -10.58 -14.75
C ALA A 270 -8.76 -11.76 -15.38
N TRP A 271 -8.61 -11.78 -16.70
CA TRP A 271 -7.87 -12.83 -17.42
C TRP A 271 -6.38 -12.86 -17.07
N PHE A 272 -5.79 -11.70 -16.73
CA PHE A 272 -4.37 -11.57 -16.41
C PHE A 272 -4.08 -11.70 -14.91
N LYS A 273 -5.08 -11.52 -14.04
CA LYS A 273 -4.90 -11.59 -12.58
C LYS A 273 -4.25 -12.90 -12.10
N PRO A 274 -4.64 -14.11 -12.56
CA PRO A 274 -3.95 -15.34 -12.17
C PRO A 274 -2.45 -15.33 -12.52
N LEU A 275 -2.08 -14.74 -13.67
CA LEU A 275 -0.69 -14.62 -14.12
C LEU A 275 0.08 -13.65 -13.22
N ALA A 276 -0.50 -12.47 -12.93
CA ALA A 276 0.07 -11.48 -12.02
C ALA A 276 0.27 -12.05 -10.60
N TYR A 277 -0.72 -12.79 -10.09
CA TYR A 277 -0.61 -13.47 -8.80
C TYR A 277 0.46 -14.55 -8.79
N ALA A 278 0.58 -15.36 -9.85
CA ALA A 278 1.67 -16.33 -9.96
C ALA A 278 3.07 -15.66 -9.95
N LEU A 279 3.21 -14.49 -10.59
CA LEU A 279 4.44 -13.71 -10.61
C LEU A 279 4.83 -13.19 -9.23
N ILE A 280 3.89 -12.67 -8.42
CA ILE A 280 4.22 -12.18 -7.07
C ILE A 280 4.29 -13.29 -6.01
N LEU A 281 3.47 -14.35 -6.14
CA LEU A 281 3.39 -15.41 -5.12
C LEU A 281 4.48 -16.46 -5.26
N LEU A 282 4.97 -16.78 -6.46
CA LEU A 282 5.86 -17.94 -6.64
C LEU A 282 7.34 -17.55 -6.84
N ARG A 283 7.62 -16.26 -7.07
CA ARG A 283 8.98 -15.73 -7.09
C ARG A 283 9.56 -15.54 -5.69
N GLU A 284 10.89 -15.46 -5.63
CA GLU A 284 11.64 -15.35 -4.36
C GLU A 284 11.70 -13.91 -3.80
N ASN A 285 11.58 -12.90 -4.65
CA ASN A 285 11.76 -11.49 -4.28
C ASN A 285 10.43 -10.82 -3.88
N GLY A 286 10.50 -9.95 -2.87
CA GLY A 286 9.36 -9.18 -2.37
C GLY A 286 8.42 -9.97 -1.45
N VAL A 287 7.58 -9.22 -0.74
CA VAL A 287 6.51 -9.78 0.11
C VAL A 287 5.18 -9.61 -0.64
N PRO A 288 4.55 -10.69 -1.14
CA PRO A 288 3.31 -10.57 -1.90
C PRO A 288 2.12 -10.27 -1.00
N SER A 289 1.27 -9.35 -1.45
CA SER A 289 -0.02 -8.99 -0.86
C SER A 289 -1.16 -9.49 -1.75
N VAL A 290 -2.12 -10.20 -1.14
CA VAL A 290 -3.31 -10.69 -1.82
C VAL A 290 -4.50 -9.78 -1.51
N PHE A 291 -5.23 -9.37 -2.55
CA PHE A 291 -6.35 -8.46 -2.37
C PHE A 291 -7.64 -9.20 -2.00
N TYR A 292 -8.35 -8.71 -0.99
CA TYR A 292 -9.55 -9.38 -0.45
C TYR A 292 -10.65 -9.59 -1.52
N PRO A 293 -11.06 -8.56 -2.30
CA PRO A 293 -12.01 -8.75 -3.40
C PRO A 293 -11.57 -9.73 -4.48
N ASP A 294 -10.28 -9.91 -4.72
CA ASP A 294 -9.82 -10.90 -5.70
C ASP A 294 -9.98 -12.33 -5.17
N LEU A 295 -9.86 -12.52 -3.85
CA LEU A 295 -10.00 -13.83 -3.22
C LEU A 295 -11.46 -14.20 -2.93
N PHE A 296 -12.30 -13.23 -2.58
CA PHE A 296 -13.68 -13.48 -2.10
C PHE A 296 -14.77 -12.86 -2.98
N GLY A 297 -14.40 -12.08 -3.99
CA GLY A 297 -15.33 -11.26 -4.76
C GLY A 297 -15.77 -10.01 -4.01
N ALA A 298 -16.33 -9.05 -4.75
CA ALA A 298 -17.00 -7.88 -4.21
C ALA A 298 -18.05 -7.37 -5.20
N SER A 299 -19.06 -6.66 -4.70
CA SER A 299 -20.08 -6.00 -5.51
C SER A 299 -20.45 -4.68 -4.84
N TYR A 300 -20.45 -3.59 -5.58
CA TYR A 300 -20.72 -2.24 -5.06
C TYR A 300 -21.24 -1.30 -6.15
N ASP A 301 -21.90 -0.23 -5.73
CA ASP A 301 -22.27 0.89 -6.60
C ASP A 301 -21.35 2.08 -6.30
N ASP A 302 -20.83 2.73 -7.33
CA ASP A 302 -20.04 3.96 -7.18
C ASP A 302 -20.32 4.97 -8.30
N THR A 303 -19.90 6.22 -8.09
CA THR A 303 -20.11 7.33 -9.02
C THR A 303 -18.90 7.52 -9.92
N GLY A 304 -19.11 7.46 -11.23
CA GLY A 304 -18.06 7.73 -12.22
C GLY A 304 -17.72 9.21 -12.35
N GLY A 305 -16.62 9.50 -13.05
CA GLY A 305 -16.19 10.88 -13.33
C GLY A 305 -17.18 11.71 -14.17
N ASP A 306 -18.19 11.07 -14.76
CA ASP A 306 -19.31 11.69 -15.45
C ASP A 306 -20.51 12.01 -14.54
N GLY A 307 -20.44 11.64 -13.25
CA GLY A 307 -21.49 11.83 -12.26
C GLY A 307 -22.58 10.75 -12.28
N GLU A 308 -22.47 9.74 -13.14
CA GLU A 308 -23.42 8.63 -13.20
C GLU A 308 -23.03 7.53 -12.20
N THR A 309 -24.04 6.80 -11.68
CA THR A 309 -23.81 5.67 -10.79
C THR A 309 -23.69 4.37 -11.59
N TYR A 310 -22.64 3.60 -11.29
CA TYR A 310 -22.32 2.34 -11.94
C TYR A 310 -22.27 1.22 -10.92
N HIS A 311 -22.83 0.07 -11.31
CA HIS A 311 -22.68 -1.17 -10.56
C HIS A 311 -21.39 -1.88 -10.98
N ILE A 312 -20.53 -2.19 -10.02
CA ILE A 312 -19.27 -2.90 -10.21
C ILE A 312 -19.37 -4.28 -9.57
N ASP A 313 -19.11 -5.31 -10.36
CA ASP A 313 -18.93 -6.68 -9.90
C ASP A 313 -17.46 -7.10 -10.07
N MET A 314 -16.83 -7.46 -8.96
CA MET A 314 -15.50 -8.05 -8.91
C MET A 314 -15.63 -9.54 -8.64
N PRO A 315 -15.39 -10.42 -9.64
CA PRO A 315 -15.50 -11.86 -9.44
C PRO A 315 -14.33 -12.38 -8.60
N VAL A 316 -14.56 -13.53 -7.95
CA VAL A 316 -13.49 -14.34 -7.36
C VAL A 316 -12.53 -14.74 -8.48
N ILE A 317 -11.23 -14.51 -8.26
CA ILE A 317 -10.18 -14.91 -9.19
C ILE A 317 -9.94 -16.40 -9.06
N GLU A 318 -10.19 -17.11 -10.16
CA GLU A 318 -10.02 -18.54 -10.23
C GLU A 318 -8.58 -18.94 -9.88
N GLN A 319 -8.44 -20.06 -9.17
CA GLN A 319 -7.15 -20.64 -8.78
C GLN A 319 -6.27 -19.82 -7.81
N LEU A 320 -6.73 -18.67 -7.32
CA LEU A 320 -5.91 -17.82 -6.44
C LEU A 320 -5.58 -18.51 -5.10
N HIS A 321 -6.53 -19.26 -4.52
CA HIS A 321 -6.29 -20.01 -3.30
C HIS A 321 -5.29 -21.17 -3.50
N GLU A 322 -5.30 -21.81 -4.67
CA GLU A 322 -4.30 -22.80 -5.07
C GLU A 322 -2.92 -22.14 -5.26
N LEU A 323 -2.83 -20.95 -5.83
CA LEU A 323 -1.56 -20.21 -5.93
C LEU A 323 -0.97 -19.89 -4.55
N ILE A 324 -1.81 -19.51 -3.57
CA ILE A 324 -1.38 -19.33 -2.18
C ILE A 324 -0.82 -20.64 -1.60
N LEU A 325 -1.51 -21.76 -1.82
CA LEU A 325 -1.02 -23.09 -1.42
C LEU A 325 0.27 -23.48 -2.16
N ALA A 326 0.40 -23.12 -3.43
CA ALA A 326 1.60 -23.38 -4.23
C ALA A 326 2.81 -22.61 -3.69
N ARG A 327 2.63 -21.36 -3.26
CA ARG A 327 3.68 -20.59 -2.57
C ARG A 327 4.17 -21.33 -1.33
N GLN A 328 3.25 -21.77 -0.47
CA GLN A 328 3.59 -22.48 0.77
C GLN A 328 4.33 -23.80 0.51
N ARG A 329 3.95 -24.52 -0.55
CA ARG A 329 4.43 -25.89 -0.79
C ARG A 329 5.65 -25.98 -1.69
N PHE A 330 5.75 -25.14 -2.72
CA PHE A 330 6.67 -25.37 -3.85
C PHE A 330 7.57 -24.17 -4.20
N ALA A 331 7.28 -22.96 -3.71
CA ALA A 331 8.07 -21.77 -4.04
C ALA A 331 9.32 -21.63 -3.16
N HIS A 332 10.14 -22.68 -3.11
CA HIS A 332 11.32 -22.78 -2.25
C HIS A 332 12.62 -22.90 -3.05
N GLY A 333 13.74 -22.50 -2.46
CA GLY A 333 15.06 -22.61 -3.08
C GLY A 333 15.40 -21.50 -4.06
N VAL A 334 16.59 -21.63 -4.66
CA VAL A 334 17.17 -20.64 -5.59
C VAL A 334 16.29 -20.50 -6.82
N GLN A 335 16.04 -19.26 -7.24
CA GLN A 335 15.32 -18.97 -8.47
C GLN A 335 16.21 -18.97 -9.70
N THR A 336 15.68 -19.39 -10.85
CA THR A 336 16.28 -19.17 -12.18
C THR A 336 15.23 -18.61 -13.13
N LEU A 337 15.58 -17.54 -13.86
CA LEU A 337 14.66 -16.82 -14.75
C LEU A 337 14.89 -17.20 -16.22
N PHE A 338 13.80 -17.36 -16.96
CA PHE A 338 13.74 -17.62 -18.40
C PHE A 338 12.81 -16.57 -19.04
N PHE A 339 13.22 -15.31 -18.94
CA PHE A 339 12.49 -14.13 -19.41
C PHE A 339 13.04 -13.73 -20.78
N ASP A 340 13.03 -14.68 -21.71
CA ASP A 340 13.75 -14.65 -22.98
C ASP A 340 12.83 -14.60 -24.21
N HIS A 341 11.53 -14.40 -23.99
CA HIS A 341 10.52 -14.32 -25.06
C HIS A 341 9.40 -13.34 -24.65
N PRO A 342 8.86 -12.53 -25.58
CA PRO A 342 7.95 -11.44 -25.26
C PRO A 342 6.60 -11.88 -24.68
N ASN A 343 6.14 -13.10 -24.98
CA ASN A 343 4.87 -13.60 -24.45
C ASN A 343 5.02 -14.73 -23.44
N CYS A 344 5.64 -15.84 -23.86
CA CYS A 344 5.89 -16.98 -23.00
C CYS A 344 7.15 -16.75 -22.15
N ILE A 345 7.01 -16.57 -20.84
CA ILE A 345 8.13 -16.47 -19.88
C ILE A 345 8.05 -17.60 -18.87
N ALA A 346 9.17 -17.92 -18.22
CA ALA A 346 9.17 -18.89 -17.13
C ALA A 346 10.19 -18.55 -16.05
N PHE A 347 10.01 -19.17 -14.90
CA PHE A 347 11.05 -19.26 -13.87
C PHE A 347 10.94 -20.60 -13.14
N SER A 348 12.04 -21.04 -12.56
CA SER A 348 12.08 -22.20 -11.68
C SER A 348 12.52 -21.80 -10.28
N ARG A 349 12.09 -22.60 -9.30
CA ARG A 349 12.52 -22.57 -7.91
C ARG A 349 13.13 -23.93 -7.60
N SER A 350 14.37 -23.96 -7.12
CA SER A 350 15.17 -25.20 -7.02
C SER A 350 14.75 -26.17 -5.91
N GLY A 351 13.81 -25.78 -5.05
CA GLY A 351 13.58 -26.45 -3.78
C GLY A 351 14.79 -26.35 -2.85
N THR A 352 14.61 -26.90 -1.66
CA THR A 352 15.63 -27.12 -0.64
C THR A 352 15.75 -28.61 -0.35
N GLU A 353 16.56 -28.99 0.65
CA GLU A 353 16.63 -30.38 1.12
C GLU A 353 15.27 -30.85 1.70
N GLU A 354 14.53 -29.95 2.34
CA GLU A 354 13.29 -30.26 3.05
C GLU A 354 12.03 -29.96 2.24
N HIS A 355 12.09 -28.99 1.32
CA HIS A 355 10.92 -28.49 0.59
C HIS A 355 11.11 -28.56 -0.93
N PRO A 356 10.10 -29.03 -1.67
CA PRO A 356 10.18 -29.10 -3.12
C PRO A 356 10.19 -27.71 -3.77
N GLY A 357 10.70 -27.67 -5.00
CA GLY A 357 10.64 -26.49 -5.87
C GLY A 357 9.48 -26.54 -6.88
N CYS A 358 9.40 -25.53 -7.75
CA CYS A 358 8.42 -25.46 -8.83
C CYS A 358 9.05 -24.98 -10.15
N VAL A 359 8.33 -25.18 -11.24
CA VAL A 359 8.55 -24.49 -12.51
C VAL A 359 7.24 -23.78 -12.84
N VAL A 360 7.33 -22.49 -13.14
CA VAL A 360 6.18 -21.66 -13.51
C VAL A 360 6.39 -21.19 -14.94
N VAL A 361 5.40 -21.43 -15.79
CA VAL A 361 5.39 -21.00 -17.19
C VAL A 361 4.13 -20.17 -17.38
N LEU A 362 4.27 -18.98 -17.96
CA LEU A 362 3.17 -18.04 -18.20
C LEU A 362 3.23 -17.56 -19.64
N SER A 363 2.06 -17.33 -20.26
CA SER A 363 1.94 -16.67 -21.57
C SER A 363 0.83 -15.64 -21.51
N ASN A 364 1.10 -14.41 -21.96
CA ASN A 364 0.07 -13.36 -22.14
C ASN A 364 -0.51 -13.34 -23.57
N GLY A 365 -0.22 -14.36 -24.38
CA GLY A 365 -0.66 -14.48 -25.77
C GLY A 365 -1.14 -15.89 -26.09
N ASP A 366 -0.67 -16.44 -27.21
CA ASP A 366 -1.01 -17.79 -27.64
C ASP A 366 -0.31 -18.86 -26.75
N ASP A 367 -0.72 -20.13 -26.91
CA ASP A 367 -0.05 -21.28 -26.31
C ASP A 367 1.46 -21.25 -26.60
N GLY A 368 2.26 -21.51 -25.57
CA GLY A 368 3.72 -21.49 -25.65
C GLY A 368 4.36 -22.69 -24.96
N GLU A 369 5.55 -23.06 -25.43
CA GLU A 369 6.37 -24.12 -24.85
C GLU A 369 7.75 -23.56 -24.49
N LYS A 370 8.36 -24.07 -23.41
CA LYS A 370 9.77 -23.84 -23.09
C LYS A 370 10.46 -25.14 -22.72
N THR A 371 11.64 -25.34 -23.30
CA THR A 371 12.59 -26.35 -22.82
C THR A 371 13.48 -25.73 -21.74
N ILE A 372 13.36 -26.22 -20.51
CA ILE A 372 14.08 -25.68 -19.36
C ILE A 372 15.07 -26.73 -18.84
N CYS A 373 16.34 -26.35 -18.72
CA CYS A 373 17.34 -27.16 -18.04
C CYS A 373 17.20 -26.97 -16.53
N LEU A 374 16.78 -28.01 -15.82
CA LEU A 374 16.72 -28.03 -14.36
C LEU A 374 18.01 -28.62 -13.78
N GLY A 375 18.41 -28.20 -12.58
CA GLY A 375 19.61 -28.71 -11.92
C GLY A 375 19.56 -30.23 -11.67
N GLU A 376 20.73 -30.86 -11.48
CA GLU A 376 20.89 -32.33 -11.37
C GLU A 376 19.94 -33.01 -10.36
N ASN A 377 19.59 -32.30 -9.29
CA ASN A 377 18.65 -32.74 -8.24
C ASN A 377 17.21 -33.04 -8.75
N TYR A 378 16.94 -32.73 -10.02
CA TYR A 378 15.64 -32.93 -10.66
C TYR A 378 15.58 -34.07 -11.65
N GLY A 379 16.65 -34.82 -11.90
CA GLY A 379 16.62 -35.97 -12.81
C GLY A 379 15.59 -37.02 -12.39
N ASN A 380 14.93 -37.65 -13.37
CA ASN A 380 13.97 -38.74 -13.19
C ASN A 380 12.76 -38.39 -12.31
N LYS A 381 12.30 -37.13 -12.30
CA LYS A 381 11.09 -36.71 -11.57
C LYS A 381 9.93 -36.50 -12.53
N THR A 382 8.74 -36.89 -12.09
CA THR A 382 7.49 -36.61 -12.80
C THR A 382 6.89 -35.30 -12.29
N TRP A 383 6.57 -34.42 -13.22
CA TRP A 383 5.95 -33.14 -13.01
C TRP A 383 4.53 -33.13 -13.57
N ARG A 384 3.66 -32.37 -12.92
CA ARG A 384 2.29 -32.09 -13.38
C ARG A 384 1.98 -30.63 -13.11
N ASP A 385 1.04 -30.08 -13.86
CA ASP A 385 0.47 -28.78 -13.52
C ASP A 385 -0.31 -28.88 -12.21
N PHE A 386 0.07 -28.05 -11.23
CA PHE A 386 -0.58 -28.01 -9.93
C PHE A 386 -1.97 -27.36 -10.01
N LEU A 387 -2.15 -26.41 -10.93
CA LEU A 387 -3.41 -25.69 -11.12
C LEU A 387 -4.40 -26.49 -11.98
N GLY A 388 -3.92 -27.50 -12.71
CA GLY A 388 -4.77 -28.37 -13.54
C GLY A 388 -5.24 -27.73 -14.85
N ASN A 389 -4.58 -26.66 -15.29
CA ASN A 389 -4.83 -26.04 -16.60
C ASN A 389 -4.31 -26.92 -17.75
N ARG A 390 -3.37 -27.82 -17.47
CA ARG A 390 -2.83 -28.83 -18.39
C ARG A 390 -2.89 -30.22 -17.76
N GLU A 391 -3.31 -31.22 -18.54
CA GLU A 391 -3.39 -32.62 -18.10
C GLU A 391 -2.07 -33.39 -18.30
N GLU A 392 -1.18 -32.87 -19.14
CA GLU A 392 0.07 -33.53 -19.48
C GLU A 392 1.01 -33.63 -18.27
N THR A 393 1.71 -34.76 -18.17
CA THR A 393 2.80 -34.95 -17.20
C THR A 393 4.15 -34.97 -17.92
N GLY A 394 5.12 -34.20 -17.42
CA GLY A 394 6.50 -34.20 -17.92
C GLY A 394 7.42 -35.07 -17.06
N THR A 395 8.36 -35.79 -17.66
CA THR A 395 9.45 -36.45 -16.91
C THR A 395 10.78 -35.82 -17.33
N THR A 396 11.56 -35.36 -16.35
CA THR A 396 12.91 -34.85 -16.59
C THR A 396 13.84 -35.99 -17.01
N ALA A 397 14.66 -35.76 -18.03
CA ALA A 397 15.67 -36.73 -18.45
C ALA A 397 16.69 -36.98 -17.31
N ALA A 398 17.31 -38.16 -17.31
CA ALA A 398 18.48 -38.39 -16.46
C ALA A 398 19.60 -37.44 -16.90
N GLY A 399 20.16 -36.71 -15.93
CA GLY A 399 21.29 -35.80 -16.13
C GLY A 399 22.55 -36.51 -16.62
#